data_AF-A0A398CIH6-F1
#
_entry.id   AF-A0A398CIH6-F1
#
_cell.length_a   1.000
_cell.length_b   1.000
_cell.length_c   1.000
_cell.angle_alpha   90.00
_cell.angle_beta   90.00
_cell.angle_gamma   90.00
#
_symmetry.space_group_name_H-M   'P 1'
#
loop_
_entity.id
_entity.type
_entity.pdbx_description
1 polymer ?
#
loop_
_entity_poly.entity_id
_entity_poly.type
_entity_poly.pdbx_seq_one_letter_code
_entity_poly.pdbx_strand_id
1 'polypeptide(L)'
;MAFPGLTAAAATVIVCAAAFAKTVKNDEASQANENDSAAEFPEPGSRISHVMLFRLSWIILALILLGYAFSETLGIPVSVIACAGAAVLWIAAAFFKAANSRELLLRTPWLIVAFALAMNLIVYSLYVHGATDWFGELLEPVAHAGTAASVFGSGLLFSLLAACMNNLPAVLVASLSIEHVQGSDMLPFASLLGMSVGAKLTPIGSLATLLWLGLLRSGGIRMTWGHYLRLGLPLTAAVLLLSLAALWLQTVLFQ
;
A
#
# COMPACT_ATOMS: atom_id res chain seq x y z
N MET A 1 -1.29 -11.90 12.75
CA MET A 1 -1.54 -11.03 11.57
C MET A 1 -1.21 -9.55 11.77
N ALA A 2 -1.50 -8.92 12.92
CA ALA A 2 -1.29 -7.46 13.09
C ALA A 2 0.19 -7.02 13.15
N PHE A 3 1.07 -7.86 13.70
CA PHE A 3 2.44 -7.47 14.04
C PHE A 3 3.30 -7.04 12.83
N PRO A 4 3.37 -7.81 11.72
CA PRO A 4 4.20 -7.40 10.56
C PRO A 4 3.70 -6.13 9.88
N GLY A 5 2.38 -5.91 9.84
CA GLY A 5 1.80 -4.68 9.27
C GLY A 5 2.10 -3.45 10.13
N LEU A 6 1.99 -3.59 11.46
CA LEU A 6 2.32 -2.50 12.40
C LEU A 6 3.81 -2.17 12.39
N THR A 7 4.69 -3.16 12.31
CA THR A 7 6.14 -2.92 12.22
C THR A 7 6.50 -2.22 10.93
N ALA A 8 5.89 -2.58 9.79
CA ALA A 8 6.12 -1.90 8.52
C ALA A 8 5.59 -0.45 8.52
N ALA A 9 4.43 -0.20 9.12
CA ALA A 9 3.89 1.14 9.30
C ALA A 9 4.80 1.99 10.19
N ALA A 10 5.24 1.46 11.33
CA ALA A 10 6.16 2.13 12.24
C ALA A 10 7.51 2.42 11.57
N ALA A 11 8.09 1.43 10.87
CA ALA A 11 9.33 1.60 10.11
C ALA A 11 9.20 2.70 9.05
N THR A 12 8.07 2.74 8.33
CA THR A 12 7.79 3.82 7.36
C THR A 12 7.79 5.19 8.04
N VAL A 13 7.06 5.34 9.14
CA VAL A 13 6.98 6.61 9.87
C VAL A 13 8.35 7.04 10.39
N ILE A 14 9.10 6.12 11.02
CA ILE A 14 10.42 6.40 11.60
C ILE A 14 11.42 6.80 10.51
N VAL A 15 11.51 6.03 9.42
CA VAL A 15 12.45 6.31 8.32
C VAL A 15 12.13 7.64 7.65
N CYS A 16 10.85 7.90 7.36
CA CYS A 16 10.44 9.18 6.76
C CYS A 16 10.68 10.35 7.72
N ALA A 17 10.32 10.22 9.00
CA ALA A 17 10.56 11.25 9.99
C ALA A 17 12.06 11.54 10.13
N ALA A 18 12.91 10.52 10.21
CA ALA A 18 14.35 10.70 10.29
C ALA A 18 14.94 11.36 9.03
N ALA A 19 14.49 10.94 7.84
CA ALA A 19 14.98 11.47 6.58
C ALA A 19 14.60 12.93 6.34
N PHE A 20 13.40 13.34 6.78
CA PHE A 20 12.84 14.67 6.52
C PHE A 20 12.81 15.58 7.75
N ALA A 21 13.20 15.14 8.95
CA ALA A 21 13.13 15.93 10.18
C ALA A 21 13.84 17.29 10.06
N LYS A 22 14.99 17.33 9.38
CA LYS A 22 15.74 18.57 9.19
C LYS A 22 15.06 19.50 8.20
N THR A 23 14.49 18.95 7.12
CA THR A 23 13.74 19.73 6.13
C THR A 23 12.50 20.34 6.75
N VAL A 24 11.70 19.54 7.48
CA VAL A 24 10.49 20.01 8.16
C VAL A 24 10.81 21.14 9.14
N LYS A 25 11.82 20.96 9.99
CA LYS A 25 12.24 22.01 10.95
C LYS A 25 12.71 23.30 10.26
N ASN A 26 13.36 23.18 9.11
CA ASN A 26 13.83 24.34 8.35
C ASN A 26 12.66 25.07 7.65
N ASP A 27 11.66 24.35 7.17
CA ASP A 27 10.45 24.92 6.57
C ASP A 27 9.61 25.64 7.64
N GLU A 28 9.41 25.02 8.81
CA GLU A 28 8.74 25.65 9.95
C GLU A 28 9.48 26.92 10.42
N ALA A 29 10.82 26.87 10.49
CA ALA A 29 11.63 28.02 10.86
C ALA A 29 11.63 29.13 9.79
N SER A 30 11.52 28.79 8.50
CA SER A 30 11.39 29.80 7.43
C SER A 30 10.02 30.46 7.48
N GLN A 31 8.93 29.68 7.61
CA GLN A 31 7.56 30.20 7.73
C GLN A 31 7.36 31.06 8.98
N ALA A 32 8.08 30.79 10.07
CA ALA A 32 8.02 31.62 11.28
C ALA A 32 8.78 32.95 11.16
N ASN A 33 9.76 33.05 10.24
CA ASN A 33 10.60 34.24 10.05
C ASN A 33 10.13 35.12 8.89
N GLU A 34 9.50 34.53 7.87
CA GLU A 34 8.88 35.24 6.78
C GLU A 34 7.43 35.59 7.15
N ASN A 35 7.15 36.89 7.30
CA ASN A 35 5.79 37.45 7.26
C ASN A 35 5.17 37.33 5.84
N ASP A 36 5.62 36.35 5.06
CA ASP A 36 5.35 36.24 3.65
C ASP A 36 4.00 35.59 3.43
N SER A 37 3.25 36.25 2.56
CA SER A 37 1.96 35.94 1.96
C SER A 37 1.90 34.61 1.19
N ALA A 38 2.66 33.61 1.60
CA ALA A 38 2.68 32.27 1.04
C ALA A 38 1.38 31.55 1.40
N ALA A 39 0.36 31.74 0.55
CA ALA A 39 -0.92 31.01 0.51
C ALA A 39 -1.26 30.27 1.81
N GLU A 40 -1.75 31.01 2.80
CA GLU A 40 -2.26 30.44 4.05
C GLU A 40 -3.15 29.24 3.71
N PHE A 41 -2.68 28.04 4.07
CA PHE A 41 -3.51 26.85 3.89
C PHE A 41 -4.77 27.07 4.73
N PRO A 42 -5.97 26.91 4.15
CA PRO A 42 -7.20 27.15 4.89
C PRO A 42 -7.22 26.25 6.12
N GLU A 43 -7.68 26.77 7.26
CA GLU A 43 -7.75 26.00 8.50
C GLU A 43 -8.42 24.63 8.23
N PRO A 44 -7.83 23.50 8.67
CA PRO A 44 -8.34 22.17 8.29
C PRO A 44 -9.83 21.96 8.60
N GLY A 45 -10.32 22.55 9.69
CA GLY A 45 -11.73 22.49 10.08
C GLY A 45 -12.68 23.22 9.11
N SER A 46 -12.20 24.27 8.43
CA SER A 46 -12.99 25.05 7.46
C SER A 46 -13.39 24.26 6.22
N ARG A 47 -12.72 23.13 5.94
CA ARG A 47 -13.03 22.23 4.81
C ARG A 47 -14.11 21.20 5.16
N ILE A 48 -14.50 21.07 6.42
CA ILE A 48 -15.52 20.11 6.84
C ILE A 48 -16.90 20.69 6.54
N SER A 49 -17.55 20.20 5.47
CA SER A 49 -18.90 20.64 5.10
C SER A 49 -19.98 20.20 6.10
N HIS A 50 -19.87 18.97 6.63
CA HIS A 50 -20.84 18.41 7.57
C HIS A 50 -20.14 17.62 8.69
N VAL A 51 -20.12 18.19 9.90
CA VAL A 51 -19.43 17.60 11.06
C VAL A 51 -19.99 16.24 11.47
N MET A 52 -21.32 16.05 11.40
CA MET A 52 -21.94 14.76 11.72
C MET A 52 -21.52 13.67 10.75
N LEU A 53 -21.57 13.95 9.44
CA LEU A 53 -21.12 13.00 8.42
C LEU A 53 -19.62 12.72 8.56
N PHE A 54 -18.80 13.73 8.84
CA PHE A 54 -17.37 13.56 9.09
C PHE A 54 -17.09 12.60 10.26
N ARG A 55 -17.77 12.78 11.40
CA ARG A 55 -17.64 11.88 12.56
C ARG A 55 -18.14 10.48 12.24
N LEU A 56 -19.28 10.36 11.54
CA LEU A 56 -19.81 9.08 11.10
C LEU A 56 -18.84 8.35 10.17
N SER A 57 -18.16 9.07 9.26
CA SER A 57 -17.15 8.48 8.38
C SER A 57 -15.98 7.87 9.15
N TRP A 58 -15.54 8.49 10.24
CA TRP A 58 -14.52 7.89 11.11
C TRP A 58 -15.02 6.62 11.79
N ILE A 59 -16.27 6.61 12.27
CA ILE A 59 -16.87 5.40 12.86
C ILE A 59 -16.97 4.29 11.82
N ILE A 60 -17.47 4.58 10.62
CA ILE A 60 -17.58 3.59 9.53
C ILE A 60 -16.20 3.09 9.11
N LEU A 61 -15.20 3.96 9.01
CA LEU A 61 -13.83 3.57 8.72
C LEU A 61 -13.29 2.61 9.78
N ALA A 62 -13.50 2.90 11.07
CA ALA A 62 -13.11 2.00 12.16
C ALA A 62 -13.84 0.65 12.08
N LEU A 63 -15.14 0.65 11.74
CA LEU A 63 -15.92 -0.57 11.54
C LEU A 63 -15.44 -1.39 10.34
N ILE A 64 -15.07 -0.76 9.23
CA ILE A 64 -14.48 -1.44 8.07
C ILE A 64 -13.14 -2.08 8.46
N LEU A 65 -12.28 -1.36 9.17
CA LEU A 65 -10.98 -1.87 9.62
C LEU A 65 -11.13 -3.05 10.58
N LEU A 66 -12.06 -2.96 11.53
CA LEU A 66 -12.41 -4.08 12.42
C LEU A 66 -12.98 -5.25 11.61
N GLY A 67 -13.89 -4.96 10.67
CA GLY A 67 -14.45 -5.97 9.77
C GLY A 67 -13.36 -6.71 9.01
N TYR A 68 -12.37 -6.01 8.46
CA TYR A 68 -11.23 -6.64 7.78
C TYR A 68 -10.41 -7.52 8.73
N ALA A 69 -10.17 -7.07 9.96
CA ALA A 69 -9.43 -7.85 10.95
C ALA A 69 -10.15 -9.16 11.36
N PHE A 70 -11.49 -9.17 11.34
CA PHE A 70 -12.31 -10.34 11.70
C PHE A 70 -12.92 -11.07 10.49
N SER A 71 -12.61 -10.64 9.27
CA SER A 71 -13.20 -11.13 8.02
C SER A 71 -13.02 -12.64 7.86
N GLU A 72 -11.82 -13.13 8.13
CA GLU A 72 -11.49 -14.56 8.07
C GLU A 72 -12.27 -15.38 9.11
N THR A 73 -12.25 -14.95 10.38
CA THR A 73 -12.96 -15.62 11.48
C THR A 73 -14.47 -15.68 11.26
N LEU A 74 -15.04 -14.65 10.62
CA LEU A 74 -16.46 -14.56 10.31
C LEU A 74 -16.84 -15.27 9.00
N GLY A 75 -15.85 -15.68 8.18
CA GLY A 75 -16.09 -16.22 6.85
C GLY A 75 -16.73 -15.23 5.87
N ILE A 76 -16.63 -13.92 6.14
CA ILE A 76 -17.24 -12.87 5.32
C ILE A 76 -16.18 -12.32 4.38
N PRO A 77 -16.38 -12.31 3.06
CA PRO A 77 -15.43 -11.74 2.13
C PRO A 77 -15.16 -10.24 2.39
N VAL A 78 -13.89 -9.84 2.31
CA VAL A 78 -13.45 -8.45 2.49
C VAL A 78 -14.21 -7.48 1.56
N SER A 79 -14.58 -7.92 0.36
CA SER A 79 -15.39 -7.15 -0.59
C SER A 79 -16.78 -6.78 -0.04
N VAL A 80 -17.43 -7.69 0.67
CA VAL A 80 -18.75 -7.44 1.28
C VAL A 80 -18.64 -6.36 2.35
N ILE A 81 -17.59 -6.41 3.18
CA ILE A 81 -17.34 -5.43 4.23
C ILE A 81 -17.07 -4.04 3.63
N ALA A 82 -16.24 -3.97 2.59
CA ALA A 82 -15.96 -2.75 1.85
C ALA A 82 -17.22 -2.15 1.21
N CYS A 83 -18.00 -2.97 0.51
CA CYS A 83 -19.23 -2.54 -0.17
C CYS A 83 -20.30 -2.11 0.83
N ALA A 84 -20.45 -2.81 1.96
CA ALA A 84 -21.38 -2.43 3.02
C ALA A 84 -21.01 -1.07 3.62
N GLY A 85 -19.73 -0.87 3.97
CA GLY A 85 -19.25 0.42 4.49
C GLY A 85 -19.45 1.56 3.50
N ALA A 86 -19.14 1.34 2.22
CA ALA A 86 -19.37 2.31 1.16
C ALA A 86 -20.87 2.62 0.97
N ALA A 87 -21.74 1.61 1.03
CA ALA A 87 -23.19 1.79 0.93
C ALA A 87 -23.74 2.61 2.10
N VAL A 88 -23.32 2.31 3.34
CA VAL A 88 -23.75 3.07 4.52
C VAL A 88 -23.28 4.52 4.44
N LEU A 89 -22.03 4.76 4.02
CA LEU A 89 -21.52 6.11 3.79
C LEU A 89 -22.32 6.86 2.72
N TRP A 90 -22.63 6.18 1.62
CA TRP A 90 -23.38 6.77 0.53
C TRP A 90 -24.81 7.13 0.95
N ILE A 91 -25.50 6.23 1.66
CA ILE A 91 -26.84 6.48 2.21
C ILE A 91 -26.81 7.65 3.19
N ALA A 92 -25.83 7.69 4.09
CA ALA A 92 -25.69 8.80 5.04
C ALA A 92 -25.43 10.13 4.31
N ALA A 93 -24.54 10.15 3.31
CA ALA A 93 -24.24 11.33 2.53
C ALA A 93 -25.46 11.84 1.75
N ALA A 94 -26.26 10.92 1.20
CA ALA A 94 -27.52 11.24 0.52
C ALA A 94 -28.57 11.78 1.50
N PHE A 95 -28.71 11.18 2.68
CA PHE A 95 -29.64 11.62 3.72
C PHE A 95 -29.32 13.04 4.22
N PHE A 96 -28.05 13.34 4.48
CA PHE A 96 -27.61 14.68 4.89
C PHE A 96 -27.51 15.69 3.75
N LYS A 97 -27.79 15.29 2.49
CA LYS A 97 -27.59 16.10 1.27
C LYS A 97 -26.18 16.70 1.18
N ALA A 98 -25.20 15.99 1.74
CA ALA A 98 -23.83 16.45 1.90
C ALA A 98 -22.96 16.20 0.66
N ALA A 99 -23.43 15.36 -0.27
CA ALA A 99 -22.69 15.00 -1.48
C ALA A 99 -23.62 14.75 -2.68
N ASN A 100 -23.18 15.16 -3.86
CA ASN A 100 -23.85 14.83 -5.10
C ASN A 100 -23.44 13.42 -5.57
N SER A 101 -24.38 12.48 -5.50
CA SER A 101 -24.13 11.07 -5.85
C SER A 101 -23.66 10.89 -7.29
N ARG A 102 -24.24 11.65 -8.24
CA ARG A 102 -23.88 11.59 -9.66
C ARG A 102 -22.45 12.09 -9.86
N GLU A 103 -22.09 13.18 -9.20
CA GLU A 103 -20.74 13.72 -9.27
C GLU A 103 -19.70 12.75 -8.68
N LEU A 104 -20.00 12.13 -7.53
CA LEU A 104 -19.13 11.11 -6.93
C LEU A 104 -18.88 9.94 -7.88
N LEU A 105 -19.93 9.41 -8.50
CA LEU A 105 -19.82 8.30 -9.45
C LEU A 105 -19.00 8.69 -10.68
N LEU A 106 -19.19 9.90 -11.21
CA LEU A 106 -18.44 10.38 -12.38
C LEU A 106 -16.97 10.68 -12.07
N ARG A 107 -16.66 11.10 -10.84
CA ARG A 107 -15.27 11.35 -10.38
C ARG A 107 -14.53 10.09 -9.95
N THR A 108 -15.24 8.99 -9.70
CA THR A 108 -14.63 7.73 -9.29
C THR A 108 -13.76 7.17 -10.43
N PRO A 109 -12.51 6.76 -10.14
CA PRO A 109 -11.59 6.27 -11.17
C PRO A 109 -11.89 4.81 -11.56
N TRP A 110 -12.99 4.59 -12.28
CA TRP A 110 -13.44 3.25 -12.73
C TRP A 110 -12.39 2.47 -13.52
N LEU A 111 -11.48 3.18 -14.20
CA LEU A 111 -10.37 2.59 -14.91
C LEU A 111 -9.49 1.73 -14.00
N ILE A 112 -9.37 2.04 -12.70
CA ILE A 112 -8.60 1.24 -11.74
C ILE A 112 -9.20 -0.16 -11.60
N VAL A 113 -10.54 -0.28 -11.58
CA VAL A 113 -11.23 -1.57 -11.47
C VAL A 113 -11.00 -2.40 -12.74
N ALA A 114 -11.20 -1.78 -13.91
CA ALA A 114 -10.95 -2.44 -15.19
C ALA A 114 -9.49 -2.86 -15.34
N PHE A 115 -8.55 -2.00 -14.94
CA PHE A 115 -7.12 -2.27 -14.96
C PHE A 115 -6.76 -3.44 -14.03
N ALA A 116 -7.26 -3.44 -12.79
CA ALA A 116 -7.01 -4.52 -11.84
C ALA A 116 -7.52 -5.87 -12.36
N LEU A 117 -8.73 -5.90 -12.93
CA LEU A 117 -9.30 -7.10 -13.56
C LEU A 117 -8.45 -7.59 -14.74
N ALA A 118 -8.08 -6.68 -15.65
CA ALA A 118 -7.29 -7.03 -16.82
C ALA A 118 -5.90 -7.57 -16.44
N MET A 119 -5.21 -6.94 -15.49
CA MET A 119 -3.90 -7.41 -15.01
C MET A 119 -3.98 -8.80 -14.38
N ASN A 120 -4.98 -9.05 -13.53
CA ASN A 120 -5.18 -10.37 -12.94
C ASN A 120 -5.50 -11.42 -14.00
N LEU A 121 -6.35 -11.10 -14.98
CA LEU A 121 -6.67 -12.02 -16.07
C LEU A 121 -5.43 -12.38 -16.91
N ILE A 122 -4.58 -11.39 -17.22
CA ILE A 122 -3.33 -11.62 -17.96
C ILE A 122 -2.39 -12.53 -17.17
N VAL A 123 -2.15 -12.24 -15.89
CA VAL A 123 -1.30 -13.07 -15.03
C VAL A 123 -1.85 -14.48 -14.91
N TYR A 124 -3.15 -14.63 -14.67
CA TYR A 124 -3.78 -15.94 -14.59
C TYR A 124 -3.67 -16.71 -15.91
N SER A 125 -3.82 -16.04 -17.06
CA SER A 125 -3.62 -16.66 -18.37
C SER A 125 -2.19 -17.14 -18.57
N LEU A 126 -1.20 -16.33 -18.17
CA LEU A 126 0.22 -16.74 -18.20
C LEU A 126 0.46 -17.95 -17.30
N TYR A 127 -0.13 -17.97 -16.10
CA TYR A 127 -0.06 -19.10 -15.19
C TYR A 127 -0.62 -20.40 -15.78
N VAL A 128 -1.81 -20.36 -16.38
CA VAL A 128 -2.41 -21.55 -17.02
C VAL A 128 -1.54 -22.12 -18.15
N HIS A 129 -0.67 -21.29 -18.76
CA HIS A 129 0.27 -21.70 -19.80
C HIS A 129 1.70 -21.96 -19.27
N GLY A 130 1.91 -22.01 -17.94
CA GLY A 130 3.20 -22.29 -17.29
C GLY A 130 4.21 -21.13 -17.31
N ALA A 131 3.83 -19.97 -17.82
CA ALA A 131 4.75 -18.83 -17.97
C ALA A 131 5.09 -18.13 -16.65
N THR A 132 4.54 -18.55 -15.52
CA THR A 132 4.87 -18.05 -14.17
C THR A 132 5.66 -19.05 -13.32
N ASP A 133 5.89 -20.26 -13.82
CA ASP A 133 6.53 -21.35 -13.06
C ASP A 133 7.97 -21.00 -12.69
N TRP A 134 8.66 -20.24 -13.56
CA TRP A 134 10.01 -19.71 -13.31
C TRP A 134 10.13 -18.94 -12.00
N PHE A 135 9.06 -18.30 -11.53
CA PHE A 135 9.11 -17.57 -10.26
C PHE A 135 9.06 -18.52 -9.07
N GLY A 136 8.33 -19.64 -9.17
CA GLY A 136 8.36 -20.72 -8.19
C GLY A 136 9.76 -21.32 -8.06
N GLU A 137 10.41 -21.60 -9.20
CA GLU A 137 11.79 -22.10 -9.26
C GLU A 137 12.79 -21.11 -8.63
N LEU A 138 12.58 -19.81 -8.80
CA LEU A 138 13.42 -18.77 -8.19
C LEU A 138 13.19 -18.63 -6.67
N LEU A 139 11.96 -18.90 -6.22
CA LEU A 139 11.54 -18.81 -4.82
C LEU A 139 11.99 -20.03 -4.01
N GLU A 140 12.03 -21.21 -4.62
CA GLU A 140 12.29 -22.49 -3.96
C GLU A 140 13.61 -22.53 -3.15
N PRO A 141 14.77 -22.06 -3.67
CA PRO A 141 16.02 -22.11 -2.92
C PRO A 141 15.98 -21.26 -1.64
N VAL A 142 15.36 -20.08 -1.70
CA VAL A 142 15.29 -19.19 -0.53
C VAL A 142 14.20 -19.63 0.45
N ALA A 143 13.13 -20.26 -0.04
CA ALA A 143 12.04 -20.77 0.78
C ALA A 143 12.51 -21.87 1.76
N HIS A 144 13.48 -22.70 1.34
CA HIS A 144 13.97 -23.85 2.10
C HIS A 144 15.33 -23.65 2.78
N ALA A 145 16.03 -22.54 2.52
CA ALA A 145 17.37 -22.25 3.08
C ALA A 145 17.36 -21.74 4.55
N GLY A 146 16.28 -21.98 5.30
CA GLY A 146 16.12 -21.57 6.70
C GLY A 146 15.30 -20.29 6.90
N THR A 147 14.95 -19.97 8.14
CA THR A 147 13.98 -18.90 8.46
C THR A 147 14.42 -17.51 8.01
N ALA A 148 15.70 -17.17 8.18
CA ALA A 148 16.24 -15.89 7.74
C ALA A 148 16.23 -15.76 6.20
N ALA A 149 16.72 -16.78 5.50
CA ALA A 149 16.73 -16.80 4.03
C ALA A 149 15.31 -16.78 3.46
N SER A 150 14.39 -17.50 4.08
CA SER A 150 12.98 -17.51 3.70
C SER A 150 12.36 -16.12 3.86
N VAL A 151 12.57 -15.43 4.98
CA VAL A 151 12.01 -14.09 5.19
C VAL A 151 12.67 -13.04 4.29
N PHE A 152 14.00 -12.91 4.34
CA PHE A 152 14.70 -11.86 3.61
C PHE A 152 14.75 -12.13 2.10
N GLY A 153 15.08 -13.36 1.71
CA GLY A 153 15.20 -13.75 0.31
C GLY A 153 13.87 -13.63 -0.41
N SER A 154 12.81 -14.25 0.11
CA SER A 154 11.48 -14.14 -0.52
C SER A 154 10.96 -12.70 -0.50
N GLY A 155 11.09 -11.97 0.62
CA GLY A 155 10.63 -10.59 0.73
C GLY A 155 11.29 -9.66 -0.29
N LEU A 156 12.59 -9.84 -0.54
CA LEU A 156 13.31 -9.10 -1.58
C LEU A 156 12.88 -9.53 -3.00
N LEU A 157 12.72 -10.82 -3.27
CA LEU A 157 12.25 -11.32 -4.57
C LEU A 157 10.86 -10.76 -4.91
N PHE A 158 9.91 -10.84 -3.97
CA PHE A 158 8.56 -10.31 -4.14
C PHE A 158 8.53 -8.78 -4.26
N SER A 159 9.43 -8.10 -3.56
CA SER A 159 9.62 -6.65 -3.72
C SER A 159 10.06 -6.28 -5.12
N LEU A 160 11.06 -6.98 -5.66
CA LEU A 160 11.53 -6.77 -7.03
C LEU A 160 10.45 -7.10 -8.06
N LEU A 161 9.71 -8.19 -7.84
CA LEU A 161 8.56 -8.56 -8.67
C LEU A 161 7.56 -7.39 -8.74
N ALA A 162 7.07 -6.93 -7.60
CA ALA A 162 6.11 -5.82 -7.53
C ALA A 162 6.65 -4.52 -8.12
N ALA A 163 7.94 -4.22 -7.92
CA ALA A 163 8.61 -3.06 -8.51
C ALA A 163 8.65 -3.12 -10.04
N CYS A 164 8.72 -4.30 -10.64
CA CYS A 164 8.77 -4.47 -12.09
C CYS A 164 7.38 -4.50 -12.74
N MET A 165 6.41 -5.19 -12.13
CA MET A 165 5.13 -5.49 -12.79
C MET A 165 3.89 -4.81 -12.21
N ASN A 166 4.01 -4.10 -11.09
CA ASN A 166 2.92 -3.60 -10.23
C ASN A 166 2.51 -4.57 -9.10
N ASN A 167 2.08 -4.02 -7.97
CA ASN A 167 1.69 -4.80 -6.79
C ASN A 167 0.45 -5.68 -7.01
N LEU A 168 -0.51 -5.28 -7.85
CA LEU A 168 -1.71 -6.08 -8.10
C LEU A 168 -1.41 -7.42 -8.81
N PRO A 169 -0.78 -7.45 -10.00
CA PRO A 169 -0.42 -8.71 -10.66
C PRO A 169 0.62 -9.51 -9.86
N ALA A 170 1.55 -8.84 -9.18
CA ALA A 170 2.55 -9.51 -8.36
C ALA A 170 1.93 -10.34 -7.22
N VAL A 171 0.83 -9.87 -6.62
CA VAL A 171 0.11 -10.62 -5.56
C VAL A 171 -0.42 -11.95 -6.09
N LEU A 172 -0.96 -11.97 -7.31
CA LEU A 172 -1.48 -13.21 -7.89
C LEU A 172 -0.34 -14.18 -8.22
N VAL A 173 0.75 -13.72 -8.84
CA VAL A 173 1.95 -14.55 -9.06
C VAL A 173 2.47 -15.10 -7.74
N ALA A 174 2.59 -14.26 -6.72
CA ALA A 174 3.10 -14.65 -5.42
C ALA A 174 2.23 -15.71 -4.75
N SER A 175 0.91 -15.53 -4.76
CA SER A 175 -0.02 -16.50 -4.18
C SER A 175 0.11 -17.87 -4.83
N LEU A 176 0.17 -17.91 -6.17
CA LEU A 176 0.28 -19.14 -6.93
C LEU A 176 1.64 -19.83 -6.72
N SER A 177 2.73 -19.07 -6.65
CA SER A 177 4.06 -19.62 -6.38
C SER A 177 4.22 -20.12 -4.95
N ILE A 178 3.67 -19.43 -3.95
CA ILE A 178 3.73 -19.86 -2.54
C ILE A 178 2.97 -21.17 -2.33
N GLU A 179 1.79 -21.29 -2.95
CA GLU A 179 0.98 -22.52 -2.89
C GLU A 179 1.75 -23.73 -3.46
N HIS A 180 2.57 -23.51 -4.49
CA HIS A 180 3.37 -24.56 -5.12
C HIS A 180 4.61 -24.96 -4.32
N VAL A 181 5.33 -23.99 -3.74
CA VAL A 181 6.66 -24.22 -3.10
C VAL A 181 6.56 -24.86 -1.71
N GLN A 182 5.39 -24.82 -1.05
CA GLN A 182 5.16 -25.36 0.31
C GLN A 182 6.28 -25.06 1.31
N GLY A 183 6.78 -23.83 1.31
CA GLY A 183 7.86 -23.40 2.22
C GLY A 183 7.36 -22.94 3.58
N SER A 184 8.21 -22.20 4.31
CA SER A 184 7.90 -21.62 5.62
C SER A 184 6.55 -20.89 5.68
N ASP A 185 5.84 -21.02 6.82
CA ASP A 185 4.61 -20.27 7.14
C ASP A 185 4.80 -18.73 7.09
N MET A 186 6.04 -18.27 7.04
CA MET A 186 6.40 -16.86 6.96
C MET A 186 6.38 -16.31 5.52
N LEU A 187 6.34 -17.17 4.50
CA LEU A 187 6.35 -16.78 3.09
C LEU A 187 5.22 -15.81 2.72
N PRO A 188 3.94 -16.04 3.09
CA PRO A 188 2.87 -15.10 2.81
C PRO A 188 3.08 -13.73 3.46
N PHE A 189 3.69 -13.69 4.65
CA PHE A 189 3.95 -12.43 5.35
C PHE A 189 5.12 -11.67 4.73
N ALA A 190 6.20 -12.37 4.40
CA ALA A 190 7.35 -11.81 3.71
C ALA A 190 6.96 -11.31 2.30
N SER A 191 6.09 -12.03 1.59
CA SER A 191 5.56 -11.63 0.29
C SER A 191 4.68 -10.39 0.39
N LEU A 192 3.76 -10.33 1.36
CA LEU A 192 2.90 -9.18 1.55
C LEU A 192 3.72 -7.91 1.87
N LEU A 193 4.73 -8.03 2.74
CA LEU A 193 5.65 -6.93 3.06
C LEU A 193 6.45 -6.52 1.82
N GLY A 194 7.06 -7.49 1.14
CA GLY A 194 7.85 -7.31 -0.07
C GLY A 194 7.06 -6.57 -1.14
N MET A 195 5.86 -7.04 -1.49
CA MET A 195 5.05 -6.43 -2.54
C MET A 195 4.47 -5.08 -2.15
N SER A 196 4.12 -4.88 -0.87
CA SER A 196 3.52 -3.62 -0.42
C SER A 196 4.54 -2.48 -0.33
N VAL A 197 5.73 -2.78 0.20
CA VAL A 197 6.82 -1.78 0.34
C VAL A 197 7.60 -1.68 -0.96
N GLY A 198 8.00 -2.82 -1.54
CA GLY A 198 8.80 -2.92 -2.75
C GLY A 198 8.18 -2.31 -4.00
N ALA A 199 6.85 -2.29 -4.09
CA ALA A 199 6.12 -1.57 -5.14
C ALA A 199 6.48 -0.08 -5.26
N LYS A 200 7.07 0.52 -4.22
CA LYS A 200 7.53 1.91 -4.20
C LYS A 200 8.97 2.09 -4.69
N LEU A 201 9.69 1.00 -5.01
CA LEU A 201 11.04 1.07 -5.56
C LEU A 201 11.04 1.73 -6.95
N THR A 202 9.96 1.59 -7.73
CA THR A 202 9.80 2.22 -9.04
C THR A 202 8.45 2.92 -9.17
N PRO A 203 8.30 3.90 -10.08
CA PRO A 203 7.02 4.53 -10.33
C PRO A 203 5.92 3.57 -10.80
N ILE A 204 6.24 2.53 -11.57
CA ILE A 204 5.25 1.59 -12.14
C ILE A 204 4.73 0.61 -11.07
N GLY A 205 5.54 0.34 -10.04
CA GLY A 205 5.26 -0.69 -9.06
C GLY A 205 3.96 -0.48 -8.28
N SER A 206 3.41 0.74 -8.23
CA SER A 206 2.09 0.99 -7.66
C SER A 206 1.28 1.98 -8.49
N LEU A 207 0.00 1.66 -8.69
CA LEU A 207 -0.92 2.53 -9.41
C LEU A 207 -1.15 3.85 -8.66
N ALA A 208 -1.14 3.81 -7.32
CA ALA A 208 -1.23 5.00 -6.48
C ALA A 208 -0.07 5.97 -6.73
N THR A 209 1.15 5.45 -6.91
CA THR A 209 2.32 6.27 -7.26
C THR A 209 2.12 6.96 -8.60
N LEU A 210 1.64 6.24 -9.62
CA LEU A 210 1.36 6.83 -10.93
C LEU A 210 0.28 7.90 -10.88
N LEU A 211 -0.80 7.66 -10.14
CA LEU A 211 -1.87 8.66 -9.94
C LEU A 211 -1.35 9.91 -9.26
N TRP A 212 -0.51 9.75 -8.25
CA TRP A 212 0.11 10.87 -7.54
C TRP A 212 1.07 11.66 -8.44
N LEU A 213 1.92 10.99 -9.21
CA LEU A 213 2.79 11.66 -10.20
C LEU A 213 1.98 12.38 -11.28
N GLY A 214 0.84 11.80 -11.70
CA GLY A 214 -0.11 12.45 -12.60
C GLY A 214 -0.72 13.71 -11.99
N LEU A 215 -1.12 13.65 -10.71
CA LEU A 215 -1.65 14.80 -9.98
C LEU A 215 -0.61 15.91 -9.84
N LEU A 216 0.63 15.58 -9.47
CA LEU A 216 1.73 16.56 -9.42
C LEU A 216 1.94 17.26 -10.76
N ARG A 217 1.93 16.48 -11.84
CA ARG A 217 2.09 17.01 -13.20
C ARG A 217 0.95 17.96 -13.56
N SER A 218 -0.28 17.67 -13.13
CA SER A 218 -1.42 18.58 -13.31
C SER A 218 -1.30 19.87 -12.51
N GLY A 219 -0.61 19.84 -11.37
CA GLY A 219 -0.23 21.00 -10.57
C GLY A 219 1.04 21.72 -11.04
N GLY A 220 1.56 21.40 -12.22
CA GLY A 220 2.77 22.02 -12.78
C GLY A 220 4.10 21.47 -12.24
N ILE A 221 4.06 20.55 -11.27
CA ILE A 221 5.26 19.96 -10.66
C ILE A 221 5.68 18.74 -11.47
N ARG A 222 6.83 18.81 -12.13
CA ARG A 222 7.38 17.70 -12.91
C ARG A 222 8.43 16.95 -12.11
N MET A 223 8.11 15.72 -11.72
CA MET A 223 9.06 14.80 -11.10
C MET A 223 9.57 13.80 -12.15
N THR A 224 10.88 13.76 -12.39
CA THR A 224 11.49 12.78 -13.30
C THR A 224 11.63 11.43 -12.60
N TRP A 225 11.74 10.35 -13.39
CA TRP A 225 11.97 9.01 -12.86
C TRP A 225 13.28 8.93 -12.07
N GLY A 226 14.36 9.55 -12.56
CA GLY A 226 15.63 9.60 -11.84
C GLY A 226 15.51 10.32 -10.49
N HIS A 227 14.74 11.40 -10.42
CA HIS A 227 14.48 12.10 -9.15
C HIS A 227 13.68 11.20 -8.19
N TYR A 228 12.63 10.53 -8.67
CA TYR A 228 11.86 9.57 -7.89
C TYR A 228 12.75 8.45 -7.34
N LEU A 229 13.54 7.79 -8.19
CA LEU A 229 14.40 6.68 -7.78
C LEU A 229 15.46 7.12 -6.77
N ARG A 230 16.04 8.30 -6.94
CA ARG A 230 17.07 8.83 -6.03
C ARG A 230 16.55 9.04 -4.61
N LEU A 231 15.29 9.45 -4.45
CA LEU A 231 14.66 9.60 -3.15
C LEU A 231 14.04 8.28 -2.65
N GLY A 232 13.32 7.60 -3.54
CA GLY A 232 12.50 6.43 -3.23
C GLY A 232 13.29 5.18 -2.92
N LEU A 233 14.38 4.90 -3.65
CA LEU A 233 15.19 3.69 -3.43
C LEU A 233 15.77 3.60 -2.01
N PRO A 234 16.53 4.59 -1.50
CA PRO A 234 17.12 4.47 -0.16
C PRO A 234 16.05 4.37 0.94
N LEU A 235 14.97 5.15 0.83
CA LEU A 235 13.87 5.13 1.80
C LEU A 235 13.14 3.78 1.78
N THR A 236 12.76 3.30 0.59
CA THR A 236 12.01 2.05 0.43
C THR A 236 12.87 0.86 0.83
N ALA A 237 14.15 0.83 0.45
CA ALA A 237 15.07 -0.22 0.87
C ALA A 237 15.23 -0.25 2.40
N ALA A 238 15.39 0.90 3.05
CA ALA A 238 15.48 0.97 4.51
C ALA A 238 14.20 0.47 5.20
N VAL A 239 13.02 0.92 4.75
CA VAL A 239 11.74 0.46 5.28
C VAL A 239 11.55 -1.04 5.06
N LEU A 240 11.87 -1.54 3.87
CA LEU A 240 11.74 -2.96 3.52
C LEU A 240 12.63 -3.82 4.41
N LEU A 241 13.92 -3.50 4.52
CA LEU A 241 14.87 -4.27 5.31
C LEU A 241 14.51 -4.23 6.80
N LEU A 242 14.09 -3.09 7.34
CA LEU A 242 13.63 -2.99 8.73
C LEU A 242 12.35 -3.81 8.97
N SER A 243 11.41 -3.80 8.02
CA SER A 243 10.17 -4.58 8.12
C SER A 243 10.44 -6.08 8.08
N LEU A 244 11.31 -6.53 7.17
CA LEU A 244 11.73 -7.93 7.07
C LEU A 244 12.55 -8.37 8.29
N ALA A 245 13.42 -7.50 8.81
CA ALA A 245 14.16 -7.77 10.04
C ALA A 245 13.24 -7.88 11.25
N ALA A 246 12.22 -7.03 11.36
CA ALA A 246 11.21 -7.13 12.42
C ALA A 246 10.39 -8.42 12.31
N LEU A 247 10.02 -8.82 11.09
CA LEU A 247 9.35 -10.10 10.84
C LEU A 247 10.25 -11.28 11.24
N TRP A 248 11.51 -11.30 10.80
CA TRP A 248 12.46 -12.34 11.17
C TRP A 248 12.72 -12.39 12.68
N LEU A 249 12.90 -11.24 13.34
CA LEU A 249 13.09 -11.20 14.79
C LEU A 249 11.87 -11.75 15.53
N GLN A 250 10.66 -11.48 15.03
CA GLN A 250 9.44 -12.07 15.58
C GLN A 250 9.48 -13.60 15.51
N THR A 251 9.97 -14.17 14.40
CA THR A 251 10.06 -15.64 14.27
C THR A 251 11.09 -16.26 15.19
N VAL A 252 12.06 -15.49 15.68
CA VAL A 252 13.06 -15.94 16.66
C VAL A 252 12.55 -15.77 18.09
N LEU A 253 11.85 -14.68 18.39
CA LEU A 253 11.39 -14.35 19.74
C LEU A 253 10.13 -15.11 20.17
N PHE A 254 9.26 -15.47 19.24
CA PHE A 254 7.98 -16.13 19.50
C PHE A 254 7.94 -17.58 18.96
N GLN A 255 9.09 -18.27 18.96
CA GLN A 255 9.15 -19.72 18.72
C GLN A 255 8.42 -20.50 19.81
#